data_AF-A0A6N2RL39-F1
#
_entry.id   AF-A0A6N2RL39-F1
#
_cell.length_a   1.000
_cell.length_b   1.000
_cell.length_c   1.000
_cell.angle_alpha   90.00
_cell.angle_beta   90.00
_cell.angle_gamma   90.00
#
_symmetry.space_group_name_H-M   'P 1'
#
loop_
_entity.id
_entity.type
_entity.pdbx_description
1 polymer ?
#
loop_
_entity_poly.entity_id
_entity_poly.type
_entity_poly.pdbx_seq_one_letter_code
_entity_poly.pdbx_strand_id
1 'polypeptide(L)'
;MNKEDVKLNNSMRDVVERYGFYPNRAGFIQCPFHKGDRTASMRIYKDSYYCFGCGATGDIFTFVQNMDNVTFKEAFQILGGTYEKPTFSSKLAVYKAQKAKEMRQKDEEKKQKEIDLNIVLIDAYRSILSKVEPLTDTWCDAYNYLQKQLYKHGEIHGIPY
;
A
#
# COMPACT_ATOMS: atom_id res chain seq x y z
N MET A 1 14.97 -4.99 -14.33
CA MET A 1 13.68 -4.41 -14.76
C MET A 1 12.59 -5.08 -13.94
N ASN A 2 11.81 -4.32 -13.17
CA ASN A 2 10.71 -4.84 -12.35
C ASN A 2 9.41 -5.03 -13.19
N LYS A 3 8.31 -5.46 -12.57
CA LYS A 3 7.03 -5.72 -13.28
C LYS A 3 6.45 -4.47 -13.90
N GLU A 4 6.48 -3.36 -13.18
CA GLU A 4 5.97 -2.07 -13.60
C GLU A 4 6.76 -1.54 -14.80
N ASP A 5 8.09 -1.62 -14.74
CA ASP A 5 8.99 -1.23 -15.83
C ASP A 5 8.72 -2.06 -17.10
N VAL A 6 8.50 -3.37 -16.97
CA VAL A 6 8.19 -4.23 -18.14
C VAL A 6 6.86 -3.81 -18.78
N LYS A 7 5.84 -3.43 -17.99
CA LYS A 7 4.56 -2.93 -18.51
C LYS A 7 4.69 -1.56 -19.18
N LEU A 8 5.58 -0.70 -18.70
CA LEU A 8 5.83 0.61 -19.33
C LEU A 8 6.55 0.49 -20.67
N ASN A 9 7.42 -0.52 -20.81
CA ASN A 9 8.24 -0.74 -21.99
C ASN A 9 7.60 -1.64 -23.06
N ASN A 10 6.44 -2.26 -22.77
CA ASN A 10 5.75 -3.14 -23.71
C ASN A 10 4.26 -2.77 -23.75
N SER A 11 3.77 -2.27 -24.88
CA SER A 11 2.32 -2.13 -25.07
C SER A 11 1.69 -3.48 -25.45
N MET A 12 0.39 -3.65 -25.18
CA MET A 12 -0.32 -4.85 -25.63
C MET A 12 -0.27 -5.00 -27.15
N ARG A 13 -0.25 -3.89 -27.88
CA ARG A 13 -0.08 -3.88 -29.33
C ARG A 13 1.26 -4.49 -29.76
N ASP A 14 2.36 -4.02 -29.17
CA ASP A 14 3.70 -4.53 -29.51
C ASP A 14 3.81 -6.03 -29.21
N VAL A 15 3.17 -6.47 -28.11
CA VAL A 15 3.18 -7.88 -27.72
C VAL A 15 2.42 -8.73 -28.73
N VAL A 16 1.19 -8.37 -29.11
CA VAL A 16 0.44 -9.18 -30.09
C VAL A 16 1.10 -9.19 -31.48
N GLU A 17 1.74 -8.09 -31.87
CA GLU A 17 2.48 -7.97 -33.14
C GLU A 17 3.69 -8.91 -33.19
N ARG A 18 4.38 -9.17 -32.06
CA ARG A 18 5.46 -10.18 -31.99
C ARG A 18 4.98 -11.60 -32.30
N TYR A 19 3.72 -11.91 -32.00
CA TYR A 19 3.11 -13.19 -32.32
C TYR A 19 2.44 -13.19 -33.71
N GLY A 20 2.65 -12.15 -34.52
CA GLY A 20 2.14 -12.04 -35.89
C GLY A 20 0.69 -11.55 -35.99
N PHE A 21 0.11 -11.02 -34.91
CA PHE A 21 -1.23 -10.44 -34.93
C PHE A 21 -1.18 -8.93 -35.07
N TYR A 22 -1.90 -8.41 -36.07
CA TYR A 22 -1.97 -6.99 -36.34
C TYR A 22 -3.39 -6.48 -36.11
N PRO A 23 -3.64 -5.70 -35.04
CA PRO A 23 -4.96 -5.13 -34.78
C PRO A 23 -5.45 -4.29 -35.96
N ASN A 24 -6.70 -4.51 -36.37
CA ASN A 24 -7.33 -3.71 -37.42
C ASN A 24 -7.57 -2.25 -36.96
N ARG A 25 -8.16 -1.40 -37.82
CA ARG A 25 -8.45 0.01 -37.47
C ARG A 25 -9.32 0.18 -36.23
N ALA A 26 -10.17 -0.81 -35.91
CA ALA A 26 -11.00 -0.81 -34.71
C ALA A 26 -10.31 -1.45 -33.48
N GLY A 27 -9.07 -1.92 -33.63
CA GLY A 27 -8.28 -2.54 -32.56
C GLY A 27 -8.61 -4.01 -32.32
N PHE A 28 -9.16 -4.73 -33.31
CA PHE A 28 -9.54 -6.14 -33.17
C PHE A 28 -8.59 -7.08 -33.92
N ILE A 29 -8.39 -8.28 -33.34
CA ILE A 29 -7.71 -9.43 -33.93
C ILE A 29 -8.60 -10.69 -33.85
N GLN A 30 -8.29 -11.71 -34.65
CA GLN A 30 -8.85 -13.04 -34.43
C GLN A 30 -8.27 -13.61 -33.14
N CYS A 31 -9.12 -14.21 -32.30
CA CYS A 31 -8.68 -14.73 -31.02
C CYS A 31 -7.78 -15.97 -31.23
N PRO A 32 -6.55 -15.99 -30.71
CA PRO A 32 -5.70 -17.17 -30.76
C PRO A 32 -6.10 -18.27 -29.75
N PHE A 33 -6.95 -17.93 -28.78
CA PHE A 33 -7.25 -18.82 -27.64
C PHE A 33 -8.49 -19.71 -27.85
N HIS A 34 -9.21 -19.58 -28.97
CA HIS A 34 -10.30 -20.49 -29.32
C HIS A 34 -10.40 -20.68 -30.83
N LYS A 35 -11.19 -21.69 -31.24
CA LYS A 35 -11.47 -22.01 -32.64
C LYS A 35 -12.92 -21.69 -32.98
N GLY A 36 -13.22 -21.50 -34.27
CA GLY A 36 -14.58 -21.27 -34.76
C GLY A 36 -14.96 -19.80 -34.96
N ASP A 37 -14.03 -18.88 -34.72
CA ASP A 37 -14.20 -17.48 -35.08
C ASP A 37 -14.15 -17.28 -36.59
N ARG A 38 -15.26 -16.82 -37.17
CA ARG A 38 -15.30 -16.34 -38.56
C ARG A 38 -14.85 -14.88 -38.69
N THR A 39 -14.81 -14.15 -37.58
CA THR A 39 -14.52 -12.71 -37.53
C THR A 39 -13.57 -12.38 -36.38
N ALA A 40 -12.96 -11.19 -36.38
CA ALA A 40 -12.07 -10.75 -35.31
C ALA A 40 -12.87 -10.48 -34.02
N SER A 41 -12.71 -11.34 -33.00
CA SER A 41 -13.49 -11.29 -31.75
C SER A 41 -12.72 -10.72 -30.56
N MET A 42 -11.40 -10.57 -30.66
CA MET A 42 -10.55 -10.09 -29.57
C MET A 42 -10.18 -8.63 -29.78
N ARG A 43 -10.56 -7.77 -28.82
CA ARG A 43 -10.18 -6.37 -28.78
C ARG A 43 -8.88 -6.19 -27.99
N ILE A 44 -7.96 -5.45 -28.59
CA ILE A 44 -6.69 -5.06 -27.99
C ILE A 44 -6.82 -3.63 -27.48
N TYR A 45 -6.65 -3.46 -26.17
CA TYR A 45 -6.54 -2.16 -25.52
C TYR A 45 -5.06 -1.79 -25.35
N LYS A 46 -4.77 -0.70 -24.65
CA LYS A 46 -3.39 -0.24 -24.42
C LYS A 46 -2.56 -1.26 -23.63
N ASP A 47 -3.13 -1.74 -22.51
CA ASP A 47 -2.41 -2.55 -21.52
C ASP A 47 -3.08 -3.92 -21.27
N SER A 48 -4.14 -4.24 -22.01
CA SER A 48 -4.97 -5.43 -21.82
C SER A 48 -5.66 -5.89 -23.11
N TYR A 49 -6.22 -7.10 -23.08
CA TYR A 49 -7.05 -7.64 -24.14
C TYR A 49 -8.35 -8.22 -23.58
N TYR A 50 -9.38 -8.29 -24.42
CA TYR A 50 -10.61 -9.01 -24.12
C TYR A 50 -11.19 -9.66 -25.37
N CYS A 51 -11.49 -10.95 -25.30
CA CYS A 51 -12.17 -11.70 -26.34
C CYS A 51 -13.68 -11.78 -26.08
N PHE A 52 -14.48 -11.21 -26.98
CA PHE A 52 -15.93 -11.26 -26.90
C PHE A 52 -16.51 -12.63 -27.29
N GLY A 53 -15.73 -13.50 -27.94
CA GLY A 53 -16.17 -14.84 -28.32
C GLY A 53 -16.04 -15.88 -27.20
N CYS A 54 -14.89 -15.91 -26.51
CA CYS A 54 -14.59 -16.91 -25.49
C CYS A 54 -14.39 -16.36 -24.07
N GLY A 55 -14.41 -15.04 -23.88
CA GLY A 55 -14.21 -14.39 -22.58
C GLY A 55 -12.75 -14.31 -22.13
N ALA A 56 -11.78 -14.77 -22.93
CA ALA A 56 -10.36 -14.65 -22.61
C ALA A 56 -9.99 -13.18 -22.37
N THR A 57 -9.37 -12.90 -21.22
CA THR A 57 -9.01 -11.55 -20.77
C THR A 57 -7.69 -11.58 -20.03
N GLY A 58 -6.95 -10.48 -20.05
CA GLY A 58 -5.68 -10.40 -19.36
C GLY A 58 -4.83 -9.20 -19.79
N ASP A 59 -3.61 -9.16 -19.25
CA ASP A 59 -2.58 -8.20 -19.65
C ASP A 59 -1.51 -8.85 -20.55
N ILE A 60 -0.46 -8.10 -20.85
CA ILE A 60 0.67 -8.57 -21.66
C ILE A 60 1.28 -9.88 -21.16
N PHE A 61 1.33 -10.10 -19.84
CA PHE A 61 1.88 -11.33 -19.27
C PHE A 61 0.92 -12.48 -19.48
N THR A 62 -0.37 -12.26 -19.18
CA THR A 62 -1.40 -13.29 -19.38
C THR A 62 -1.46 -13.74 -20.85
N PHE A 63 -1.31 -12.82 -21.79
CA PHE A 63 -1.27 -13.14 -23.22
C PHE A 63 -0.11 -14.07 -23.57
N VAL A 64 1.13 -13.70 -23.18
CA VAL A 64 2.34 -14.51 -23.40
C VAL A 64 2.23 -15.87 -22.72
N GLN A 65 1.75 -15.91 -21.48
CA GLN A 65 1.54 -17.17 -20.75
C GLN A 65 0.62 -18.12 -21.50
N ASN A 66 -0.48 -17.62 -22.05
CA ASN A 66 -1.45 -18.44 -22.79
C ASN A 66 -0.96 -18.82 -24.19
N MET A 67 -0.21 -17.94 -24.86
CA MET A 67 0.37 -18.20 -26.18
C MET A 67 1.47 -19.27 -26.12
N ASP A 68 2.39 -19.14 -25.17
CA ASP A 68 3.57 -20.02 -25.07
C ASP A 68 3.37 -21.17 -24.07
N ASN A 69 2.22 -21.21 -23.38
CA ASN A 69 1.91 -22.15 -22.30
C ASN A 69 2.99 -22.16 -21.20
N VAL A 70 3.36 -20.96 -20.75
CA VAL A 70 4.43 -20.73 -19.77
C VAL A 70 3.92 -20.14 -18.46
N THR A 71 4.73 -20.26 -17.41
CA THR A 71 4.49 -19.62 -16.12
C THR A 71 4.65 -18.10 -16.21
N PHE A 72 4.09 -17.36 -15.23
CA PHE A 72 4.26 -15.91 -15.15
C PHE A 72 5.74 -15.49 -15.12
N LYS A 73 6.59 -16.28 -14.45
CA LYS A 73 8.02 -15.98 -14.34
C LYS A 73 8.72 -16.06 -15.69
N GLU A 74 8.38 -17.05 -16.50
CA GLU A 74 8.91 -17.21 -17.86
C GLU A 74 8.37 -16.12 -18.78
N ALA A 75 7.06 -15.83 -18.75
CA ALA A 75 6.47 -14.71 -19.49
C ALA A 75 7.11 -13.36 -19.12
N PHE A 76 7.39 -13.13 -17.83
CA PHE A 76 8.10 -11.96 -17.35
C PHE A 76 9.52 -11.86 -17.94
N GLN A 77 10.24 -12.98 -18.02
CA GLN A 77 11.57 -13.03 -18.63
C GLN A 77 11.53 -12.83 -20.15
N ILE A 78 10.56 -13.44 -20.86
CA ILE A 78 10.34 -13.26 -22.31
C ILE A 78 10.11 -11.78 -22.65
N LEU A 79 9.40 -11.05 -21.78
CA LEU A 79 9.13 -9.61 -21.95
C LEU A 79 10.27 -8.69 -21.46
N GLY A 80 11.45 -9.24 -21.12
CA GLY A 80 12.64 -8.47 -20.73
C GLY A 80 12.77 -8.21 -19.23
N GLY A 81 11.94 -8.85 -18.40
CA GLY A 81 12.04 -8.81 -16.96
C GLY A 81 13.27 -9.56 -16.44
N THR A 82 13.98 -8.96 -15.49
CA THR A 82 15.10 -9.62 -14.81
C THR A 82 14.69 -10.00 -13.40
N TYR A 83 14.81 -11.30 -13.08
CA TYR A 83 14.53 -11.79 -11.74
C TYR A 83 15.82 -11.83 -10.92
N GLU A 84 16.11 -10.73 -10.22
CA GLU A 84 17.17 -10.74 -9.20
C GLU A 84 16.60 -11.34 -7.92
N LYS A 85 17.12 -12.51 -7.53
CA LYS A 85 16.78 -13.08 -6.22
C LYS A 85 17.25 -12.09 -5.15
N PRO A 86 16.38 -11.64 -4.23
CA PRO A 86 16.79 -10.74 -3.18
C PRO A 86 17.91 -11.40 -2.35
N THR A 87 19.04 -10.72 -2.28
CA THR A 87 20.20 -11.17 -1.51
C THR A 87 19.85 -11.22 -0.02
N PHE A 88 20.60 -12.00 0.74
CA PHE A 88 20.45 -12.01 2.20
C PHE A 88 20.55 -10.59 2.78
N SER A 89 21.48 -9.78 2.25
CA SER A 89 21.66 -8.38 2.65
C SER A 89 20.42 -7.53 2.36
N SER A 90 19.81 -7.65 1.18
CA SER A 90 18.60 -6.87 0.86
C SER A 90 17.40 -7.30 1.70
N LYS A 91 17.23 -8.61 1.95
CA LYS A 91 16.21 -9.11 2.88
C LYS A 91 16.40 -8.56 4.29
N LEU A 92 17.64 -8.54 4.78
CA LEU A 92 17.96 -8.02 6.10
C LEU A 92 17.71 -6.50 6.19
N ALA A 93 18.04 -5.74 5.15
CA ALA A 93 17.76 -4.31 5.10
C ALA A 93 16.25 -4.01 5.17
N VAL A 94 15.44 -4.73 4.39
CA VAL A 94 13.98 -4.62 4.42
C VAL A 94 13.43 -4.98 5.79
N TYR A 95 13.90 -6.09 6.38
CA TYR A 95 13.51 -6.50 7.73
C TYR A 95 13.83 -5.42 8.78
N LYS A 96 15.04 -4.86 8.77
CA LYS A 96 15.45 -3.79 9.69
C LYS A 96 14.60 -2.53 9.53
N ALA A 97 14.32 -2.12 8.29
CA ALA A 97 13.48 -0.96 8.00
C ALA A 97 12.05 -1.16 8.53
N GLN A 98 11.47 -2.35 8.29
CA GLN A 98 10.15 -2.71 8.77
C GLN A 98 10.10 -2.71 10.31
N LYS A 99 11.09 -3.33 10.97
CA LYS A 99 11.19 -3.33 12.44
C LYS A 99 11.36 -1.94 13.03
N ALA A 100 12.15 -1.08 12.40
CA ALA A 100 12.31 0.31 12.85
C ALA A 100 11.00 1.10 12.72
N LYS A 101 10.22 0.86 11.65
CA LYS A 101 8.88 1.46 11.49
C LYS A 101 7.91 0.99 12.57
N GLU A 102 7.88 -0.31 12.85
CA GLU A 102 7.04 -0.88 13.91
C GLU A 102 7.39 -0.31 15.31
N MET A 103 8.69 -0.14 15.61
CA MET A 103 9.10 0.47 16.88
C MET A 103 8.65 1.93 16.98
N ARG A 104 8.85 2.73 15.93
CA ARG A 104 8.39 4.14 15.92
C ARG A 104 6.88 4.26 16.14
N GLN A 105 6.09 3.40 15.48
CA GLN A 105 4.64 3.39 15.67
C GLN A 105 4.26 3.07 17.12
N LYS A 106 4.91 2.09 17.74
CA LYS A 106 4.67 1.78 19.17
C LYS A 106 5.06 2.92 20.10
N ASP A 107 6.17 3.61 19.82
CA ASP A 107 6.61 4.76 20.60
C ASP A 107 5.64 5.94 20.46
N GLU A 108 5.13 6.19 19.24
CA GLU A 108 4.10 7.20 18.96
C GLU A 108 2.78 6.86 19.68
N GLU A 109 2.32 5.62 19.62
CA GLU A 109 1.13 5.16 20.35
C GLU A 109 1.28 5.31 21.87
N LYS A 110 2.46 4.98 22.42
CA LYS A 110 2.73 5.14 23.84
C LYS A 110 2.70 6.60 24.25
N LYS A 111 3.33 7.48 23.47
CA LYS A 111 3.29 8.93 23.69
C LYS A 111 1.86 9.45 23.62
N GLN A 112 1.08 9.03 22.61
CA GLN A 112 -0.31 9.46 22.48
C GLN A 112 -1.14 9.07 23.70
N LYS A 113 -1.00 7.84 24.20
CA LYS A 113 -1.67 7.41 25.44
C LYS A 113 -1.29 8.24 26.66
N GLU A 114 -0.02 8.67 26.74
CA GLU A 114 0.44 9.55 27.83
C GLU A 114 -0.20 10.94 27.73
N ILE A 115 -0.32 11.49 26.52
CA ILE A 115 -1.03 12.75 26.25
C ILE A 115 -2.51 12.63 26.62
N ASP A 116 -3.17 11.59 26.14
CA ASP A 116 -4.60 11.37 26.38
C ASP A 116 -4.88 11.25 27.88
N LEU A 117 -4.05 10.49 28.60
CA LEU A 117 -4.15 10.35 30.05
C LEU A 117 -3.92 11.69 30.76
N ASN A 118 -2.93 12.47 30.34
CA ASN A 118 -2.65 13.78 30.93
C ASN A 118 -3.86 14.72 30.81
N ILE A 119 -4.49 14.79 29.63
CA ILE A 119 -5.69 15.60 29.38
C ILE A 119 -6.85 15.13 30.28
N VAL A 120 -7.12 13.82 30.30
CA VAL A 120 -8.19 13.24 31.14
C VAL A 120 -7.98 13.57 32.62
N LEU A 121 -6.73 13.50 33.11
CA LEU A 121 -6.41 13.83 34.50
C LEU A 121 -6.60 15.32 34.79
N ILE A 122 -6.21 16.21 33.89
CA ILE A 122 -6.44 17.66 34.04
C ILE A 122 -7.94 17.93 34.21
N ASP A 123 -8.77 17.35 33.35
CA ASP A 123 -10.23 17.52 33.40
C ASP A 123 -10.82 16.94 34.69
N ALA A 124 -10.35 15.77 35.11
CA ALA A 124 -10.77 15.14 36.35
C ALA A 124 -10.47 16.02 37.57
N TYR A 125 -9.24 16.54 37.71
CA TYR A 125 -8.88 17.39 38.84
C TYR A 125 -9.61 18.73 38.82
N ARG A 126 -9.80 19.35 37.65
CA ARG A 126 -10.65 20.55 37.51
C ARG A 126 -12.09 20.30 37.98
N SER A 127 -12.67 19.15 37.61
CA SER A 127 -14.00 18.74 38.04
C SER A 127 -14.09 18.55 39.56
N ILE A 128 -13.06 18.00 40.20
CA ILE A 128 -12.99 17.85 41.66
C ILE A 128 -12.94 19.23 42.33
N LEU A 129 -12.04 20.11 41.87
CA LEU A 129 -11.88 21.46 42.43
C LEU A 129 -13.16 22.29 42.35
N SER A 130 -14.02 22.06 41.35
CA SER A 130 -15.31 22.75 41.24
C SER A 130 -16.39 22.26 42.20
N LYS A 131 -16.20 21.09 42.84
CA LYS A 131 -17.22 20.41 43.65
C LYS A 131 -16.88 20.33 45.14
N VAL A 132 -15.60 20.46 45.48
CA VAL A 132 -15.09 20.30 46.84
C VAL A 132 -14.82 21.68 47.45
N GLU A 133 -15.09 21.82 48.75
CA GLU A 133 -14.85 23.06 49.48
C GLU A 133 -13.34 23.44 49.44
N PRO A 134 -13.01 24.72 49.15
CA PRO A 134 -11.64 25.19 49.11
C PRO A 134 -10.85 24.89 50.39
N LEU A 135 -9.55 24.60 50.22
CA LEU A 135 -8.59 24.37 51.32
C LEU A 135 -8.85 23.15 52.21
N THR A 136 -9.79 22.28 51.84
CA THR A 136 -9.87 20.92 52.40
C THR A 136 -8.71 20.05 51.90
N ASP A 137 -8.39 18.97 52.60
CA ASP A 137 -7.34 18.03 52.19
C ASP A 137 -7.54 17.53 50.76
N THR A 138 -8.77 17.14 50.42
CA THR A 138 -9.13 16.70 49.07
C THR A 138 -8.97 17.79 48.02
N TRP A 139 -9.27 19.05 48.36
CA TRP A 139 -9.05 20.18 47.46
C TRP A 139 -7.56 20.43 47.23
N CYS A 140 -6.77 20.44 48.31
CA CYS A 140 -5.32 20.65 48.26
C CYS A 140 -4.62 19.57 47.43
N ASP A 141 -5.00 18.30 47.60
CA ASP A 141 -4.49 17.18 46.81
C ASP A 141 -4.83 17.35 45.33
N ALA A 142 -6.11 17.61 45.01
CA ALA A 142 -6.55 17.80 43.63
C ALA A 142 -5.84 18.98 42.96
N TYR A 143 -5.61 20.07 43.70
CA TYR A 143 -4.88 21.23 43.21
C TYR A 143 -3.42 20.89 42.90
N ASN A 144 -2.73 20.22 43.83
CA ASN A 144 -1.34 19.81 43.64
C ASN A 144 -1.17 18.86 42.45
N TYR A 145 -2.06 17.88 42.30
CA TYR A 145 -2.04 16.99 41.14
C TYR A 145 -2.36 17.71 39.84
N LEU A 146 -3.30 18.66 39.85
CA LEU A 146 -3.59 19.50 38.67
C LEU A 146 -2.34 20.28 38.25
N GLN A 147 -1.64 20.95 39.17
CA GLN A 147 -0.41 21.68 38.85
C GLN A 147 0.64 20.76 38.23
N LYS A 148 0.81 19.54 38.78
CA LYS A 148 1.72 18.54 38.20
C LYS A 148 1.32 18.12 36.79
N GLN A 149 0.03 17.94 36.50
CA GLN A 149 -0.40 17.58 35.15
C GLN A 149 -0.28 18.74 34.17
N LEU A 150 -0.56 19.98 34.60
CA LEU A 150 -0.33 21.18 33.79
C LEU A 150 1.15 21.38 33.47
N TYR A 151 2.05 21.06 34.41
CA TYR A 151 3.49 21.04 34.19
C TYR A 151 3.90 20.03 33.09
N LYS A 152 3.37 18.79 33.19
CA LYS A 152 3.62 17.78 32.15
C LYS A 152 3.04 18.17 30.80
N HIS A 153 1.88 18.80 30.79
CA HIS A 153 1.21 19.23 29.57
C HIS A 153 2.06 20.24 28.77
N GLY A 154 2.64 21.23 29.46
CA GLY A 154 3.53 22.19 28.79
C GLY A 154 4.83 21.55 28.30
N GLU A 155 5.42 20.61 29.04
CA GLU A 155 6.58 19.84 28.56
C GLU A 155 6.26 19.05 27.28
N ILE A 156 5.10 18.38 27.25
CA ILE A 156 4.62 17.60 26.09
C ILE A 156 4.43 18.49 24.86
N HIS A 157 3.86 19.68 25.04
CA HIS A 157 3.50 20.58 23.94
C HIS A 157 4.54 21.65 23.62
N GLY A 158 5.68 21.66 24.32
CA GLY A 158 6.74 22.65 24.13
C GLY A 158 6.31 24.09 24.47
N ILE A 159 5.37 24.25 25.40
CA ILE A 159 4.90 25.56 25.84
C ILE A 159 5.82 26.04 26.97
N PRO A 160 6.60 27.13 26.80
CA PRO A 160 7.43 27.67 27.86
C PRO A 160 6.56 28.21 29.01
N TYR A 161 6.97 27.93 30.25
CA TYR A 161 6.38 28.46 31.49
C TYR A 161 6.77 29.91 31.74
#